data_AF-A0A7S2BEU3-F1
#
_entry.id   AF-A0A7S2BEU3-F1
#
_cell.length_a   1.000
_cell.length_b   1.000
_cell.length_c   1.000
_cell.angle_alpha   90.00
_cell.angle_beta   90.00
_cell.angle_gamma   90.00
#
_symmetry.space_group_name_H-M   'P 1'
#
loop_
_entity.id
_entity.type
_entity.pdbx_description
1 polymer ?
#
loop_
_entity_poly.entity_id
_entity_poly.type
_entity_poly.pdbx_seq_one_letter_code
_entity_poly.pdbx_strand_id
1 'polypeptide(L)'
;KSFSLKLRDKLPVDYYTVFSELGRALEYELDFLHEAQAAEKVVAAVSHTTSGIAAPPSIKVPLPIKGLASTRVMVMEYIKGTPLSKLKEEMERRGLDANSPESKLLGRRLLKALTEAYARMIFGSGFVHGDPHPGNIFIMEGGAPALIDCGQVKQLPTSFRKKLAESVVTVARYIQAFEKGDQAACRDLVPELADAVRMFGVTVNDEVRENGRVAEDECLAAVALLLFGTPEVDLPGGYSHSELSNESPIKKIGSFPQELVMLGRATVLIKGLASRLNIPWSLADKWMEPCLEAIECGEEGCAVPVWASVDYEVGSTDTDADVGVGGASPSRARFLEVRSSFRNTRKVFRRWLSGRGKVIGMGAYNRLPAGVQARIKARAMARMLKDE
;
A
#
# COMPACT_ATOMS: atom_id res chain seq x y z
N LYS A 1 23.43 -9.93 -16.97
CA LYS A 1 24.52 -9.99 -15.96
C LYS A 1 25.90 -9.69 -16.56
N SER A 2 26.50 -10.57 -17.38
CA SER A 2 27.86 -10.37 -17.95
C SER A 2 28.02 -9.07 -18.75
N PHE A 3 27.05 -8.73 -19.60
CA PHE A 3 27.05 -7.49 -20.38
C PHE A 3 26.97 -6.23 -19.50
N SER A 4 26.04 -6.24 -18.52
CA SER A 4 25.77 -5.12 -17.62
C SER A 4 26.95 -4.82 -16.69
N LEU A 5 27.62 -5.86 -16.16
CA LEU A 5 28.78 -5.70 -15.28
C LEU A 5 29.98 -5.06 -15.98
N LYS A 6 30.17 -5.30 -17.28
CA LYS A 6 31.25 -4.69 -18.08
C LYS A 6 31.05 -3.18 -18.35
N LEU A 7 29.82 -2.69 -18.19
CA LEU A 7 29.46 -1.30 -18.43
C LEU A 7 29.17 -0.52 -17.14
N ARG A 8 29.31 -1.16 -15.97
CA ARG A 8 29.00 -0.57 -14.66
C ARG A 8 29.73 0.76 -14.44
N ASP A 9 31.01 0.82 -14.76
CA ASP A 9 31.84 2.02 -14.55
C ASP A 9 31.68 3.07 -15.66
N LYS A 10 30.96 2.74 -16.74
CA LYS A 10 30.74 3.61 -17.91
C LYS A 10 29.34 4.21 -17.97
N LEU A 11 28.43 3.74 -17.12
CA LEU A 11 27.03 4.15 -17.11
C LEU A 11 26.75 4.93 -15.82
N PRO A 12 25.90 5.97 -15.88
CA PRO A 12 25.60 6.80 -14.71
C PRO A 12 24.78 6.07 -13.63
N VAL A 13 24.25 4.88 -13.94
CA VAL A 13 23.36 4.09 -13.09
C VAL A 13 23.68 2.61 -13.23
N ASP A 14 23.57 1.85 -12.14
CA ASP A 14 23.65 0.38 -12.16
C ASP A 14 22.38 -0.24 -12.75
N TYR A 15 22.32 -0.27 -14.08
CA TYR A 15 21.20 -0.86 -14.82
C TYR A 15 21.00 -2.35 -14.54
N TYR A 16 22.03 -3.09 -14.10
CA TYR A 16 21.85 -4.51 -13.78
C TYR A 16 20.93 -4.68 -12.57
N THR A 17 21.21 -3.94 -11.51
CA THR A 17 20.40 -3.94 -10.29
C THR A 17 19.00 -3.42 -10.59
N VAL A 18 18.87 -2.33 -11.35
CA VAL A 18 17.58 -1.77 -11.78
C VAL A 18 16.74 -2.80 -12.54
N PHE A 19 17.28 -3.46 -13.57
CA PHE A 19 16.50 -4.42 -14.35
C PHE A 19 16.19 -5.71 -13.58
N SER A 20 17.07 -6.12 -12.66
CA SER A 20 16.80 -7.29 -11.81
C SER A 20 15.65 -7.02 -10.84
N GLU A 21 15.64 -5.84 -10.19
CA GLU A 21 14.52 -5.43 -9.33
C GLU A 21 13.24 -5.20 -10.13
N LEU A 22 13.33 -4.58 -11.31
CA LEU A 22 12.16 -4.41 -12.18
C LEU A 22 11.55 -5.75 -12.60
N GLY A 23 12.38 -6.72 -12.99
CA GLY A 23 11.92 -8.05 -13.36
C GLY A 23 11.19 -8.74 -12.19
N ARG A 24 11.78 -8.69 -11.00
CA ARG A 24 11.16 -9.24 -9.79
C ARG A 24 9.84 -8.54 -9.46
N ALA A 25 9.81 -7.20 -9.49
CA ALA A 25 8.60 -6.43 -9.22
C ALA A 25 7.48 -6.80 -10.21
N LEU A 26 7.79 -6.89 -11.51
CA LEU A 26 6.82 -7.28 -12.53
C LEU A 26 6.24 -8.68 -12.32
N GLU A 27 7.02 -9.64 -11.83
CA GLU A 27 6.50 -10.98 -11.52
C GLU A 27 5.46 -10.95 -10.38
N TYR A 28 5.69 -10.15 -9.35
CA TYR A 28 4.72 -9.96 -8.26
C TYR A 28 3.47 -9.20 -8.71
N GLU A 29 3.64 -8.14 -9.49
CA GLU A 29 2.56 -7.31 -10.04
C GLU A 29 1.64 -8.07 -11.02
N LEU A 30 2.17 -9.12 -11.66
CA LEU A 30 1.42 -9.95 -12.61
C LEU A 30 0.78 -11.19 -11.98
N ASP A 31 0.86 -11.37 -10.67
CA ASP A 31 0.20 -12.45 -9.95
C ASP A 31 -0.92 -11.93 -9.03
N PHE A 32 -2.14 -11.82 -9.58
CA PHE A 32 -3.28 -11.36 -8.76
C PHE A 32 -3.73 -12.36 -7.68
N LEU A 33 -3.20 -13.59 -7.61
CA LEU A 33 -3.41 -14.43 -6.43
C LEU A 33 -2.59 -13.92 -5.25
N HIS A 34 -1.39 -13.40 -5.51
CA HIS A 34 -0.57 -12.75 -4.50
C HIS A 34 -1.29 -11.53 -3.93
N GLU A 35 -1.78 -10.64 -4.81
CA GLU A 35 -2.54 -9.46 -4.41
C GLU A 35 -3.82 -9.81 -3.64
N ALA A 36 -4.56 -10.84 -4.06
CA ALA A 36 -5.76 -11.28 -3.35
C ALA A 36 -5.44 -11.73 -1.91
N GLN A 37 -4.39 -12.53 -1.74
CA GLN A 37 -3.94 -12.96 -0.40
C GLN A 37 -3.39 -11.79 0.42
N ALA A 38 -2.73 -10.83 -0.23
CA ALA A 38 -2.24 -9.63 0.41
C ALA A 38 -3.41 -8.77 0.94
N ALA A 39 -4.47 -8.57 0.15
CA ALA A 39 -5.66 -7.84 0.56
C ALA A 39 -6.31 -8.44 1.82
N GLU A 40 -6.46 -9.78 1.89
CA GLU A 40 -6.97 -10.46 3.08
C GLU A 40 -6.11 -10.20 4.32
N LYS A 41 -4.78 -10.24 4.16
CA LYS A 41 -3.83 -9.95 5.25
C LYS A 41 -3.84 -8.49 5.67
N VAL A 42 -3.96 -7.55 4.74
CA VAL A 42 -4.11 -6.12 5.06
C VAL A 42 -5.39 -5.90 5.84
N VAL A 43 -6.53 -6.49 5.42
CA VAL A 43 -7.79 -6.43 6.18
C VAL A 43 -7.59 -6.92 7.61
N ALA A 44 -6.97 -8.10 7.78
CA ALA A 44 -6.69 -8.65 9.11
C ALA A 44 -5.81 -7.71 9.95
N ALA A 45 -4.74 -7.15 9.36
CA ALA A 45 -3.85 -6.21 10.02
C ALA A 45 -4.58 -4.94 10.48
N VAL A 46 -5.41 -4.34 9.62
CA VAL A 46 -6.14 -3.12 9.97
C VAL A 46 -7.35 -3.39 10.87
N SER A 47 -7.75 -4.64 11.12
CA SER A 47 -8.87 -5.02 12.01
C SER A 47 -8.42 -5.48 13.40
N HIS A 48 -7.16 -5.29 13.75
CA HIS A 48 -6.65 -5.56 15.09
C HIS A 48 -5.85 -4.36 15.59
N THR A 49 -5.85 -4.12 16.89
CA THR A 49 -4.93 -3.17 17.54
C THR A 49 -3.49 -3.65 17.39
N THR A 50 -2.53 -2.78 17.71
CA THR A 50 -1.11 -3.15 17.75
C THR A 50 -0.83 -4.28 18.72
N SER A 51 -1.54 -4.31 19.86
CA SER A 51 -1.60 -5.40 20.85
C SER A 51 -2.33 -6.68 20.40
N GLY A 52 -2.88 -6.73 19.18
CA GLY A 52 -3.55 -7.93 18.64
C GLY A 52 -5.01 -8.12 19.06
N ILE A 53 -5.64 -7.09 19.64
CA ILE A 53 -7.06 -7.14 20.04
C ILE A 53 -7.93 -6.80 18.83
N ALA A 54 -8.98 -7.58 18.58
CA ALA A 54 -9.92 -7.29 17.49
C ALA A 54 -10.55 -5.89 17.64
N ALA A 55 -10.53 -5.11 16.56
CA ALA A 55 -11.05 -3.75 16.52
C ALA A 55 -11.70 -3.45 15.17
N PRO A 56 -12.62 -2.47 15.08
CA PRO A 56 -13.14 -2.03 13.80
C PRO A 56 -12.00 -1.66 12.83
N PRO A 57 -12.10 -2.02 11.53
CA PRO A 57 -11.09 -1.67 10.54
C PRO A 57 -10.85 -0.16 10.51
N SER A 58 -9.60 0.27 10.61
CA SER A 58 -9.26 1.70 10.53
C SER A 58 -9.47 2.26 9.11
N ILE A 59 -9.36 1.41 8.10
CA ILE A 59 -9.63 1.69 6.68
C ILE A 59 -10.38 0.52 6.05
N LYS A 60 -11.14 0.77 4.97
CA LYS A 60 -11.74 -0.30 4.17
C LYS A 60 -10.69 -0.85 3.19
N VAL A 61 -10.70 -2.15 2.97
CA VAL A 61 -9.97 -2.80 1.88
C VAL A 61 -10.96 -3.75 1.21
N PRO A 62 -11.10 -3.72 -0.13
CA PRO A 62 -12.04 -4.60 -0.83
C PRO A 62 -11.55 -6.04 -0.75
N LEU A 63 -12.40 -6.94 -0.26
CA LEU A 63 -12.06 -8.35 -0.21
C LEU A 63 -12.19 -9.02 -1.59
N PRO A 64 -11.26 -9.91 -1.97
CA PRO A 64 -11.43 -10.76 -3.15
C PRO A 64 -12.66 -11.66 -3.02
N ILE A 65 -13.39 -11.85 -4.12
CA ILE A 65 -14.51 -12.78 -4.17
C ILE A 65 -13.97 -14.20 -4.28
N LYS A 66 -14.22 -15.03 -3.26
CA LYS A 66 -13.73 -16.42 -3.18
C LYS A 66 -14.06 -17.20 -4.46
N GLY A 67 -13.04 -17.81 -5.06
CA GLY A 67 -13.15 -18.61 -6.28
C GLY A 67 -13.18 -17.80 -7.59
N LEU A 68 -13.13 -16.45 -7.53
CA LEU A 68 -13.05 -15.55 -8.69
C LEU A 68 -11.71 -14.79 -8.77
N ALA A 69 -10.66 -15.36 -8.15
CA ALA A 69 -9.29 -14.89 -8.29
C ALA A 69 -8.43 -15.96 -8.98
N SER A 70 -7.52 -15.52 -9.83
CA SER A 70 -6.51 -16.29 -10.54
C SER A 70 -5.29 -15.42 -10.76
N THR A 71 -4.19 -15.97 -11.26
CA THR A 71 -2.98 -15.18 -11.52
C THR A 71 -3.17 -14.06 -12.54
N ARG A 72 -4.27 -14.06 -13.32
CA ARG A 72 -4.51 -13.07 -14.40
C ARG A 72 -5.76 -12.22 -14.24
N VAL A 73 -6.65 -12.60 -13.33
CA VAL A 73 -7.90 -11.88 -13.05
C VAL A 73 -8.21 -12.00 -11.57
N MET A 74 -8.48 -10.87 -10.92
CA MET A 74 -9.04 -10.80 -9.58
C MET A 74 -10.38 -10.04 -9.62
N VAL A 75 -11.41 -10.65 -9.05
CA VAL A 75 -12.70 -10.01 -8.78
C VAL A 75 -12.77 -9.72 -7.28
N MET A 76 -13.13 -8.51 -6.90
CA MET A 76 -13.19 -8.06 -5.51
C MET A 76 -14.42 -7.17 -5.27
N GLU A 77 -14.68 -6.84 -4.01
CA GLU A 77 -15.74 -5.89 -3.62
C GLU A 77 -15.60 -4.55 -4.36
N TYR A 78 -16.73 -3.99 -4.80
CA TYR A 78 -16.74 -2.68 -5.44
C TYR A 78 -16.74 -1.56 -4.40
N ILE A 79 -15.75 -0.67 -4.46
CA ILE A 79 -15.68 0.53 -3.61
C ILE A 79 -16.29 1.72 -4.35
N LYS A 80 -17.41 2.22 -3.84
CA LYS A 80 -18.01 3.48 -4.30
C LYS A 80 -17.36 4.65 -3.54
N GLY A 81 -16.49 5.39 -4.22
CA GLY A 81 -15.82 6.55 -3.64
C GLY A 81 -15.08 7.40 -4.67
N THR A 82 -14.47 8.49 -4.19
CA THR A 82 -13.64 9.40 -4.99
C THR A 82 -12.16 9.12 -4.71
N PRO A 83 -11.30 8.92 -5.72
CA PRO A 83 -9.86 8.80 -5.50
C PRO A 83 -9.31 10.04 -4.77
N LEU A 84 -8.42 9.85 -3.80
CA LEU A 84 -7.82 10.93 -3.02
C LEU A 84 -7.08 11.93 -3.93
N SER A 85 -6.49 11.46 -5.02
CA SER A 85 -5.86 12.31 -6.04
C SER A 85 -6.83 13.30 -6.71
N LYS A 86 -8.14 13.00 -6.74
CA LYS A 86 -9.20 13.84 -7.34
C LYS A 86 -10.07 14.53 -6.30
N LEU A 87 -9.75 14.38 -5.00
CA LEU A 87 -10.59 14.88 -3.92
C LEU A 87 -10.75 16.40 -3.98
N LYS A 88 -9.68 17.14 -4.30
CA LYS A 88 -9.71 18.60 -4.40
C LYS A 88 -10.70 19.08 -5.48
N GLU A 89 -10.57 18.53 -6.69
CA GLU A 89 -11.46 18.85 -7.82
C GLU A 89 -12.92 18.53 -7.49
N GLU A 90 -13.15 17.40 -6.80
CA GLU A 90 -14.49 16.98 -6.38
C GLU A 90 -15.10 17.91 -5.33
N MET A 91 -14.29 18.38 -4.38
CA MET A 91 -14.71 19.34 -3.37
C MET A 91 -15.07 20.70 -4.01
N GLU A 92 -14.23 21.19 -4.91
CA GLU A 92 -14.47 22.43 -5.67
C GLU A 92 -15.77 22.32 -6.48
N ARG A 93 -15.99 21.19 -7.16
CA ARG A 93 -17.23 20.92 -7.92
C ARG A 93 -18.48 20.93 -7.05
N ARG A 94 -18.36 20.50 -5.79
CA ARG A 94 -19.45 20.52 -4.80
C ARG A 94 -19.59 21.86 -4.07
N GLY A 95 -18.75 22.85 -4.39
CA GLY A 95 -18.73 24.14 -3.70
C GLY A 95 -18.26 24.06 -2.25
N LEU A 96 -17.50 23.01 -1.89
CA LEU A 96 -16.91 22.85 -0.57
C LEU A 96 -15.58 23.58 -0.51
N ASP A 97 -15.46 24.56 0.39
CA ASP A 97 -14.19 25.23 0.65
C ASP A 97 -13.24 24.27 1.38
N ALA A 98 -12.03 24.10 0.84
CA ALA A 98 -10.98 23.29 1.44
C ALA A 98 -10.59 23.77 2.85
N ASN A 99 -10.77 25.06 3.15
CA ASN A 99 -10.48 25.64 4.46
C ASN A 99 -11.68 25.62 5.43
N SER A 100 -12.83 25.14 5.00
CA SER A 100 -14.01 25.08 5.85
C SER A 100 -13.77 24.17 7.07
N PRO A 101 -14.45 24.43 8.21
CA PRO A 101 -14.38 23.56 9.38
C PRO A 101 -14.69 22.09 9.07
N GLU A 102 -15.65 21.84 8.17
CA GLU A 102 -16.07 20.51 7.74
C GLU A 102 -14.96 19.79 6.96
N SER A 103 -14.31 20.51 6.02
CA SER A 103 -13.18 19.99 5.24
C SER A 103 -11.99 19.63 6.12
N LYS A 104 -11.69 20.47 7.12
CA LYS A 104 -10.64 20.19 8.11
C LYS A 104 -11.00 18.99 8.99
N LEU A 105 -12.26 18.87 9.42
CA LEU A 105 -12.71 17.72 10.20
C LEU A 105 -12.58 16.41 9.40
N LEU A 106 -13.01 16.40 8.15
CA LEU A 106 -12.85 15.26 7.25
C LEU A 106 -11.36 14.91 7.03
N GLY A 107 -10.54 15.94 6.80
CA GLY A 107 -9.10 15.81 6.68
C GLY A 107 -8.44 15.16 7.90
N ARG A 108 -8.82 15.60 9.12
CA ARG A 108 -8.34 15.00 10.37
C ARG A 108 -8.78 13.55 10.53
N ARG A 109 -10.02 13.20 10.14
CA ARG A 109 -10.51 11.82 10.16
C ARG A 109 -9.73 10.93 9.20
N LEU A 110 -9.46 11.42 7.99
CA LEU A 110 -8.66 10.72 7.00
C LEU A 110 -7.23 10.49 7.49
N LEU A 111 -6.57 11.54 8.01
CA LEU A 111 -5.22 11.43 8.58
C LEU A 111 -5.18 10.45 9.76
N LYS A 112 -6.18 10.50 10.65
CA LYS A 112 -6.29 9.55 11.77
C LYS A 112 -6.40 8.11 11.26
N ALA A 113 -7.33 7.85 10.34
CA ALA A 113 -7.58 6.52 9.79
C ALA A 113 -6.34 5.94 9.09
N LEU A 114 -5.65 6.74 8.25
CA LEU A 114 -4.43 6.31 7.57
C LEU A 114 -3.28 6.09 8.55
N THR A 115 -3.07 7.01 9.49
CA THR A 115 -2.02 6.89 10.52
C THR A 115 -2.23 5.64 11.35
N GLU A 116 -3.47 5.36 11.74
CA GLU A 116 -3.85 4.18 12.52
C GLU A 116 -3.71 2.88 11.70
N ALA A 117 -4.10 2.86 10.44
CA ALA A 117 -3.88 1.71 9.56
C ALA A 117 -2.40 1.36 9.42
N TYR A 118 -1.55 2.36 9.13
CA TYR A 118 -0.12 2.13 9.05
C TYR A 118 0.49 1.73 10.40
N ALA A 119 0.02 2.28 11.52
CA ALA A 119 0.45 1.82 12.84
C ALA A 119 0.14 0.33 13.06
N ARG A 120 -1.10 -0.10 12.79
CA ARG A 120 -1.53 -1.50 12.93
C ARG A 120 -0.80 -2.44 11.97
N MET A 121 -0.53 -2.01 10.74
CA MET A 121 0.25 -2.77 9.76
C MET A 121 1.73 -2.89 10.15
N ILE A 122 2.36 -1.79 10.52
CA ILE A 122 3.80 -1.72 10.81
C ILE A 122 4.10 -2.34 12.18
N PHE A 123 3.50 -1.81 13.24
CA PHE A 123 3.84 -2.14 14.63
C PHE A 123 3.00 -3.30 15.18
N GLY A 124 1.80 -3.52 14.63
CA GLY A 124 0.94 -4.65 14.97
C GLY A 124 1.38 -5.92 14.24
N SER A 125 0.93 -6.11 13.01
CA SER A 125 1.19 -7.36 12.25
C SER A 125 2.61 -7.47 11.66
N GLY A 126 3.29 -6.34 11.46
CA GLY A 126 4.50 -6.27 10.63
C GLY A 126 4.22 -6.48 9.13
N PHE A 127 2.95 -6.62 8.71
CA PHE A 127 2.59 -6.77 7.30
C PHE A 127 2.24 -5.41 6.71
N VAL A 128 3.22 -4.83 6.01
CA VAL A 128 3.19 -3.42 5.59
C VAL A 128 2.85 -3.30 4.12
N HIS A 129 1.91 -2.41 3.84
CA HIS A 129 1.61 -1.97 2.49
C HIS A 129 2.67 -0.96 1.99
N GLY A 130 3.24 -1.22 0.82
CA GLY A 130 4.39 -0.52 0.26
C GLY A 130 4.09 0.57 -0.76
N ASP A 131 2.87 0.64 -1.28
CA ASP A 131 2.49 1.62 -2.29
C ASP A 131 1.27 2.49 -1.92
N PRO A 132 1.38 3.37 -0.91
CA PRO A 132 0.34 4.33 -0.54
C PRO A 132 0.00 5.38 -1.62
N HIS A 133 0.07 5.08 -2.91
CA HIS A 133 -0.21 6.06 -3.95
C HIS A 133 -1.60 6.70 -3.75
N PRO A 134 -1.74 8.04 -3.80
CA PRO A 134 -3.03 8.71 -3.62
C PRO A 134 -4.12 8.25 -4.61
N GLY A 135 -3.74 7.66 -5.74
CA GLY A 135 -4.68 7.06 -6.69
C GLY A 135 -5.31 5.75 -6.20
N ASN A 136 -4.65 5.03 -5.28
CA ASN A 136 -5.11 3.76 -4.72
C ASN A 136 -5.91 3.95 -3.43
N ILE A 137 -6.05 5.20 -2.96
CA ILE A 137 -6.83 5.54 -1.77
C ILE A 137 -8.11 6.22 -2.22
N PHE A 138 -9.25 5.63 -1.90
CA PHE A 138 -10.57 6.13 -2.22
C PHE A 138 -11.24 6.67 -0.97
N ILE A 139 -11.92 7.80 -1.08
CA ILE A 139 -12.74 8.37 -0.02
C ILE A 139 -14.18 7.96 -0.29
N MET A 140 -14.71 7.08 0.57
CA MET A 140 -16.08 6.59 0.49
C MET A 140 -17.09 7.67 0.93
N GLU A 141 -18.36 7.44 0.62
CA GLU A 141 -19.46 8.20 1.24
C GLU A 141 -19.34 8.11 2.78
N GLY A 142 -19.48 9.24 3.47
CA GLY A 142 -19.22 9.34 4.92
C GLY A 142 -17.78 9.63 5.31
N GLY A 143 -16.83 9.64 4.36
CA GLY A 143 -15.47 10.09 4.56
C GLY A 143 -14.46 9.03 5.02
N ALA A 144 -14.87 7.77 5.05
CA ALA A 144 -13.97 6.65 5.36
C ALA A 144 -13.02 6.38 4.17
N PRO A 145 -11.70 6.27 4.41
CA PRO A 145 -10.78 5.86 3.36
C PRO A 145 -10.85 4.36 3.07
N ALA A 146 -10.60 4.02 1.81
CA ALA A 146 -10.45 2.66 1.33
C ALA A 146 -9.14 2.52 0.55
N LEU A 147 -8.37 1.48 0.81
CA LEU A 147 -7.17 1.13 0.04
C LEU A 147 -7.53 -0.01 -0.92
N ILE A 148 -7.39 0.21 -2.22
CA ILE A 148 -7.89 -0.73 -3.24
C ILE A 148 -6.81 -1.59 -3.90
N ASP A 149 -5.54 -1.22 -3.73
CA ASP A 149 -4.38 -1.91 -4.29
C ASP A 149 -3.60 -2.50 -3.11
N CYS A 150 -3.30 -3.80 -3.21
CA CYS A 150 -2.48 -4.50 -2.23
C CYS A 150 -1.36 -5.31 -2.91
N GLY A 151 -0.98 -4.93 -4.13
CA GLY A 151 0.04 -5.65 -4.92
C GLY A 151 1.45 -5.53 -4.33
N GLN A 152 1.74 -4.41 -3.65
CA GLN A 152 3.02 -4.17 -3.01
C GLN A 152 2.90 -4.27 -1.49
N VAL A 153 3.30 -5.41 -0.95
CA VAL A 153 3.30 -5.69 0.50
C VAL A 153 4.60 -6.35 0.93
N LYS A 154 4.94 -6.20 2.22
CA LYS A 154 6.13 -6.82 2.79
C LYS A 154 5.86 -7.23 4.24
N GLN A 155 6.33 -8.43 4.59
CA GLN A 155 6.42 -8.84 5.98
C GLN A 155 7.73 -8.34 6.59
N LEU A 156 7.63 -7.50 7.61
CA LEU A 156 8.75 -7.08 8.45
C LEU A 156 9.02 -8.16 9.51
N PRO A 157 10.30 -8.53 9.73
CA PRO A 157 10.68 -9.36 10.86
C PRO A 157 10.36 -8.66 12.19
N THR A 158 10.00 -9.44 13.23
CA THR A 158 9.68 -8.90 14.56
C THR A 158 10.80 -8.04 15.14
N SER A 159 12.06 -8.45 14.96
CA SER A 159 13.24 -7.70 15.41
C SER A 159 13.37 -6.34 14.70
N PHE A 160 13.04 -6.27 13.41
CA PHE A 160 13.00 -5.02 12.66
C PHE A 160 11.86 -4.12 13.16
N ARG A 161 10.67 -4.70 13.35
CA ARG A 161 9.48 -4.00 13.84
C ARG A 161 9.71 -3.31 15.19
N LYS A 162 10.32 -4.02 16.14
CA LYS A 162 10.62 -3.46 17.48
C LYS A 162 11.62 -2.33 17.44
N LYS A 163 12.74 -2.52 16.73
CA LYS A 163 13.75 -1.46 16.57
C LYS A 163 13.15 -0.21 15.93
N LEU A 164 12.22 -0.40 14.99
CA LEU A 164 11.50 0.70 14.37
C LEU A 164 10.59 1.41 15.38
N ALA A 165 9.89 0.65 16.21
CA ALA A 165 9.08 1.20 17.29
C ALA A 165 9.94 2.02 18.27
N GLU A 166 11.09 1.49 18.70
CA GLU A 166 12.06 2.19 19.55
C GLU A 166 12.52 3.50 18.91
N SER A 167 12.91 3.45 17.62
CA SER A 167 13.33 4.63 16.85
C SER A 167 12.27 5.73 16.84
N VAL A 168 11.01 5.35 16.61
CA VAL A 168 9.88 6.30 16.55
C VAL A 168 9.59 6.89 17.93
N VAL A 169 9.72 6.11 19.01
CA VAL A 169 9.62 6.60 20.39
C VAL A 169 10.75 7.60 20.70
N THR A 170 11.98 7.34 20.27
CA THR A 170 13.10 8.28 20.43
C THR A 170 12.87 9.56 19.64
N VAL A 171 12.32 9.48 18.43
CA VAL A 171 11.90 10.66 17.65
C VAL A 171 10.82 11.46 18.40
N ALA A 172 9.80 10.80 18.96
CA ALA A 172 8.77 11.49 19.75
C ALA A 172 9.36 12.20 20.99
N ARG A 173 10.29 11.54 21.70
CA ARG A 173 11.04 12.15 22.82
C ARG A 173 11.83 13.37 22.38
N TYR A 174 12.47 13.32 21.21
CA TYR A 174 13.21 14.47 20.65
C TYR A 174 12.28 15.64 20.35
N ILE A 175 11.14 15.40 19.70
CA ILE A 175 10.14 16.44 19.41
C ILE A 175 9.66 17.09 20.72
N GLN A 176 9.32 16.29 21.72
CA GLN A 176 8.87 16.80 23.03
C GLN A 176 9.95 17.62 23.76
N ALA A 177 11.23 17.23 23.65
CA ALA A 177 12.34 17.99 24.21
C ALA A 177 12.52 19.33 23.47
N PHE A 178 12.42 19.32 22.14
CA PHE A 178 12.50 20.51 21.30
C PHE A 178 11.39 21.51 21.62
N GLU A 179 10.14 21.05 21.73
CA GLU A 179 8.98 21.89 22.09
C GLU A 179 9.11 22.53 23.48
N LYS A 180 9.79 21.87 24.41
CA LYS A 180 10.11 22.41 25.75
C LYS A 180 11.30 23.36 25.75
N GLY A 181 12.02 23.49 24.63
CA GLY A 181 13.25 24.26 24.53
C GLY A 181 14.46 23.61 25.22
N ASP A 182 14.40 22.30 25.52
CA ASP A 182 15.49 21.58 26.18
C ASP A 182 16.54 21.11 25.17
N GLN A 183 17.43 22.03 24.82
CA GLN A 183 18.52 21.79 23.87
C GLN A 183 19.55 20.76 24.37
N ALA A 184 19.64 20.54 25.69
CA ALA A 184 20.53 19.51 26.23
C ALA A 184 19.94 18.12 25.97
N ALA A 185 18.66 17.93 26.30
CA ALA A 185 17.96 16.68 26.01
C ALA A 185 17.94 16.34 24.51
N CYS A 186 17.73 17.33 23.63
CA CYS A 186 17.82 17.10 22.18
C CYS A 186 19.20 16.56 21.77
N ARG A 187 20.29 17.17 22.26
CA ARG A 187 21.66 16.71 21.96
C ARG A 187 21.94 15.31 22.49
N ASP A 188 21.44 14.99 23.69
CA ASP A 188 21.64 13.68 24.31
C ASP A 188 20.90 12.56 23.56
N LEU A 189 19.83 12.88 22.83
CA LEU A 189 19.05 11.94 22.01
C LEU A 189 19.65 11.71 20.61
N VAL A 190 20.55 12.56 20.12
CA VAL A 190 21.14 12.44 18.78
C VAL A 190 21.87 11.09 18.59
N PRO A 191 22.73 10.62 19.51
CA PRO A 191 23.39 9.33 19.36
C PRO A 191 22.39 8.16 19.35
N GLU A 192 21.33 8.24 20.17
CA GLU A 192 20.29 7.21 20.25
C GLU A 192 19.54 7.09 18.91
N LEU A 193 19.16 8.23 18.31
CA LEU A 193 18.54 8.27 16.99
C LEU A 193 19.47 7.72 15.90
N ALA A 194 20.74 8.12 15.94
CA ALA A 194 21.73 7.69 14.97
C ALA A 194 21.95 6.18 15.00
N ASP A 195 22.08 5.61 16.20
CA ASP A 195 22.27 4.16 16.37
C ASP A 195 21.04 3.38 15.89
N ALA A 196 19.84 3.89 16.14
CA ALA A 196 18.61 3.28 15.63
C ALA A 196 18.62 3.21 14.09
N VAL A 197 19.03 4.30 13.42
CA VAL A 197 19.14 4.36 11.95
C VAL A 197 20.26 3.45 11.42
N ARG A 198 21.41 3.38 12.09
CA ARG A 198 22.50 2.45 11.74
C ARG A 198 22.08 0.99 11.83
N MET A 199 21.28 0.65 12.83
CA MET A 199 20.81 -0.72 13.03
C MET A 199 19.92 -1.22 11.90
N PHE A 200 19.32 -0.32 11.11
CA PHE A 200 18.62 -0.68 9.88
C PHE A 200 19.57 -0.91 8.69
N GLY A 201 20.84 -0.52 8.79
CA GLY A 201 21.81 -0.62 7.71
C GLY A 201 21.90 0.64 6.84
N VAL A 202 21.44 1.78 7.36
CA VAL A 202 21.69 3.07 6.72
C VAL A 202 23.13 3.48 6.98
N THR A 203 23.85 3.80 5.92
CA THR A 203 25.21 4.34 6.00
C THR A 203 25.23 5.72 5.38
N VAL A 204 26.20 6.55 5.77
CA VAL A 204 26.48 7.85 5.14
C VAL A 204 27.61 7.73 4.12
N ASN A 205 27.71 8.72 3.24
CA ASN A 205 28.79 8.83 2.26
C ASN A 205 30.14 9.17 2.94
N ASP A 206 31.24 9.02 2.18
CA ASP A 206 32.58 9.24 2.72
C ASP A 206 32.81 10.70 3.17
N GLU A 207 32.16 11.67 2.52
CA GLU A 207 32.20 13.09 2.90
C GLU A 207 31.76 13.32 4.36
N VAL A 208 30.66 12.70 4.80
CA VAL A 208 30.20 12.82 6.20
C VAL A 208 31.09 12.01 7.13
N ARG A 209 31.55 10.83 6.70
CA ARG A 209 32.42 9.95 7.53
C ARG A 209 33.75 10.61 7.86
N GLU A 210 34.33 11.33 6.92
CA GLU A 210 35.60 12.05 7.08
C GLU A 210 35.48 13.20 8.10
N ASN A 211 34.29 13.76 8.29
CA ASN A 211 34.00 14.79 9.29
C ASN A 211 33.87 14.25 10.73
N GLY A 212 33.98 12.92 10.91
CA GLY A 212 34.00 12.27 12.22
C GLY A 212 32.64 11.81 12.73
N ARG A 213 32.66 11.12 13.89
CA ARG A 213 31.49 10.42 14.44
C ARG A 213 30.31 11.32 14.77
N VAL A 214 30.57 12.54 15.26
CA VAL A 214 29.51 13.49 15.62
C VAL A 214 28.71 13.91 14.39
N ALA A 215 29.38 14.24 13.28
CA ALA A 215 28.72 14.60 12.03
C ALA A 215 27.92 13.41 11.46
N GLU A 216 28.45 12.20 11.60
CA GLU A 216 27.74 10.97 11.24
C GLU A 216 26.45 10.80 12.07
N ASP A 217 26.54 10.97 13.39
CA ASP A 217 25.39 10.88 14.30
C ASP A 217 24.32 11.94 13.95
N GLU A 218 24.73 13.18 13.75
CA GLU A 218 23.82 14.26 13.35
C GLU A 218 23.11 13.99 12.02
N CYS A 219 23.83 13.48 11.02
CA CYS A 219 23.25 13.14 9.72
C CYS A 219 22.22 12.01 9.85
N LEU A 220 22.53 10.95 10.58
CA LEU A 220 21.60 9.82 10.74
C LEU A 220 20.39 10.19 11.60
N ALA A 221 20.58 10.98 12.66
CA ALA A 221 19.48 11.53 13.44
C ALA A 221 18.58 12.44 12.59
N ALA A 222 19.16 13.27 11.72
CA ALA A 222 18.40 14.09 10.78
C ALA A 222 17.58 13.24 9.80
N VAL A 223 18.09 12.08 9.35
CA VAL A 223 17.31 11.12 8.54
C VAL A 223 16.10 10.58 9.33
N ALA A 224 16.28 10.18 10.59
CA ALA A 224 15.17 9.70 11.43
C ALA A 224 14.08 10.78 11.59
N LEU A 225 14.49 12.01 11.89
CA LEU A 225 13.60 13.15 12.06
C LEU A 225 12.90 13.55 10.75
N LEU A 226 13.59 13.45 9.62
CA LEU A 226 12.98 13.69 8.31
C LEU A 226 11.89 12.66 8.00
N LEU A 227 12.13 11.38 8.31
CA LEU A 227 11.19 10.29 8.04
C LEU A 227 9.97 10.29 8.96
N PHE A 228 10.18 10.48 10.27
CA PHE A 228 9.15 10.27 11.30
C PHE A 228 8.77 11.53 12.08
N GLY A 229 9.61 12.55 12.07
CA GLY A 229 9.40 13.81 12.76
C GLY A 229 8.57 14.82 11.98
N THR A 230 8.47 16.02 12.55
CA THR A 230 7.68 17.13 12.01
C THR A 230 8.55 18.23 11.39
N PRO A 231 8.02 19.01 10.43
CA PRO A 231 8.79 20.08 9.77
C PRO A 231 9.21 21.22 10.69
N GLU A 232 8.57 21.39 11.84
CA GLU A 232 8.81 22.49 12.78
C GLU A 232 10.06 22.29 13.63
N VAL A 233 10.59 21.06 13.68
CA VAL A 233 11.73 20.70 14.51
C VAL A 233 13.03 20.88 13.74
N ASP A 234 14.02 21.51 14.35
CA ASP A 234 15.33 21.65 13.71
C ASP A 234 16.04 20.31 13.59
N LEU A 235 16.62 20.06 12.40
CA LEU A 235 17.43 18.88 12.16
C LEU A 235 18.85 19.09 12.72
N PRO A 236 19.40 18.13 13.48
CA PRO A 236 20.80 18.15 13.92
C PRO A 236 21.76 18.37 12.76
N GLY A 237 22.91 19.01 12.99
CA GLY A 237 23.89 19.26 11.92
C GLY A 237 23.50 20.33 10.89
N GLY A 238 22.37 21.03 11.08
CA GLY A 238 21.94 22.12 10.20
C GLY A 238 21.34 21.66 8.87
N TYR A 239 20.89 20.41 8.79
CA TYR A 239 20.27 19.87 7.58
C TYR A 239 18.89 20.49 7.30
N SER A 240 18.49 20.45 6.03
CA SER A 240 17.19 20.95 5.58
C SER A 240 16.14 19.84 5.51
N HIS A 241 14.90 20.18 5.86
CA HIS A 241 13.72 19.34 5.60
C HIS A 241 13.40 19.19 4.11
N SER A 242 13.97 20.05 3.26
CA SER A 242 13.76 19.98 1.82
C SER A 242 14.59 18.85 1.21
N GLU A 243 13.94 17.74 0.84
CA GLU A 243 14.60 16.55 0.29
C GLU A 243 15.44 16.83 -0.96
N LEU A 244 15.03 17.83 -1.77
CA LEU A 244 15.69 18.21 -3.02
C LEU A 244 16.86 19.18 -2.82
N SER A 245 16.99 19.79 -1.64
CA SER A 245 18.08 20.72 -1.33
C SER A 245 19.43 19.99 -1.27
N ASN A 246 20.54 20.71 -1.46
CA ASN A 246 21.87 20.11 -1.31
C ASN A 246 22.22 19.81 0.16
N GLU A 247 21.52 20.47 1.08
CA GLU A 247 21.62 20.30 2.53
C GLU A 247 20.61 19.27 3.05
N SER A 248 20.04 18.45 2.17
CA SER A 248 19.19 17.33 2.55
C SER A 248 20.05 16.19 3.13
N PRO A 249 19.68 15.61 4.28
CA PRO A 249 20.43 14.49 4.83
C PRO A 249 20.32 13.24 3.92
N ILE A 250 19.28 13.13 3.09
CA ILE A 250 19.09 12.04 2.12
C ILE A 250 20.23 12.01 1.09
N LYS A 251 20.73 13.18 0.66
CA LYS A 251 21.84 13.25 -0.31
C LYS A 251 23.18 12.81 0.27
N LYS A 252 23.26 12.69 1.60
CA LYS A 252 24.45 12.26 2.32
C LYS A 252 24.41 10.77 2.68
N ILE A 253 23.36 10.04 2.32
CA ILE A 253 23.23 8.61 2.55
C ILE A 253 24.03 7.83 1.49
N GLY A 254 24.84 6.87 1.92
CA GLY A 254 25.58 5.93 1.08
C GLY A 254 24.76 4.69 0.71
N SER A 255 24.02 4.12 1.67
CA SER A 255 23.07 3.02 1.42
C SER A 255 21.80 3.18 2.23
N PHE A 256 20.66 2.86 1.63
CA PHE A 256 19.35 2.90 2.28
C PHE A 256 18.58 1.58 2.05
N PRO A 257 18.20 0.85 3.12
CA PRO A 257 17.46 -0.41 3.03
C PRO A 257 16.10 -0.27 2.36
N GLN A 258 15.68 -1.29 1.60
CA GLN A 258 14.39 -1.29 0.90
C GLN A 258 13.19 -1.21 1.86
N GLU A 259 13.28 -1.87 3.02
CA GLU A 259 12.22 -1.87 4.04
C GLU A 259 11.93 -0.44 4.53
N LEU A 260 12.97 0.38 4.72
CA LEU A 260 12.81 1.78 5.09
C LEU A 260 12.26 2.63 3.94
N VAL A 261 12.50 2.27 2.68
CA VAL A 261 11.88 2.98 1.53
C VAL A 261 10.36 2.81 1.56
N MET A 262 9.87 1.59 1.79
CA MET A 262 8.41 1.32 1.89
C MET A 262 7.77 2.13 3.02
N LEU A 263 8.43 2.17 4.18
CA LEU A 263 7.98 2.96 5.33
C LEU A 263 8.02 4.47 5.03
N GLY A 264 9.09 4.95 4.40
CA GLY A 264 9.23 6.34 3.97
C GLY A 264 8.12 6.76 3.01
N ARG A 265 7.69 5.91 2.08
CA ARG A 265 6.56 6.22 1.18
C ARG A 265 5.26 6.43 1.97
N ALA A 266 5.01 5.62 2.99
CA ALA A 266 3.83 5.74 3.85
C ALA A 266 3.85 7.04 4.69
N THR A 267 5.00 7.37 5.29
CA THR A 267 5.14 8.60 6.07
C THR A 267 5.03 9.84 5.18
N VAL A 268 5.65 9.82 4.00
CA VAL A 268 5.57 10.91 3.00
C VAL A 268 4.14 11.12 2.52
N LEU A 269 3.36 10.07 2.28
CA LEU A 269 1.94 10.22 1.95
C LEU A 269 1.20 10.98 3.05
N ILE A 270 1.30 10.52 4.30
CA ILE A 270 0.53 11.09 5.41
C ILE A 270 0.97 12.51 5.71
N LYS A 271 2.28 12.78 5.74
CA LYS A 271 2.86 14.13 5.91
C LYS A 271 2.45 15.06 4.76
N GLY A 272 2.54 14.58 3.52
CA GLY A 272 2.13 15.33 2.33
C GLY A 272 0.64 15.66 2.33
N LEU A 273 -0.20 14.73 2.78
CA LEU A 273 -1.63 14.96 2.96
C LEU A 273 -1.91 15.98 4.08
N ALA A 274 -1.25 15.86 5.22
CA ALA A 274 -1.39 16.79 6.34
C ALA A 274 -1.00 18.22 5.95
N SER A 275 0.13 18.37 5.25
CA SER A 275 0.60 19.65 4.71
C SER A 275 -0.39 20.24 3.71
N ARG A 276 -0.89 19.45 2.73
CA ARG A 276 -1.88 19.90 1.74
C ARG A 276 -3.20 20.35 2.37
N LEU A 277 -3.60 19.73 3.47
CA LEU A 277 -4.81 20.08 4.20
C LEU A 277 -4.58 21.19 5.23
N ASN A 278 -3.35 21.67 5.39
CA ASN A 278 -2.94 22.63 6.40
C ASN A 278 -3.36 22.20 7.82
N ILE A 279 -3.12 20.91 8.13
CA ILE A 279 -3.42 20.30 9.42
C ILE A 279 -2.09 19.94 10.10
N PRO A 280 -1.77 20.53 11.26
CA PRO A 280 -0.63 20.09 12.07
C PRO A 280 -0.81 18.62 12.46
N TRP A 281 0.15 17.78 12.08
CA TRP A 281 0.07 16.33 12.27
C TRP A 281 1.45 15.71 12.49
N SER A 282 1.74 15.35 13.75
CA SER A 282 2.95 14.63 14.13
C SER A 282 2.72 13.12 14.05
N LEU A 283 3.45 12.43 13.17
CA LEU A 283 3.37 10.97 13.05
C LEU A 283 3.95 10.29 14.30
N ALA A 284 5.13 10.73 14.75
CA ALA A 284 5.78 10.17 15.93
C ALA A 284 4.89 10.22 17.17
N ASP A 285 4.19 11.34 17.41
CA ASP A 285 3.27 11.44 18.56
C ASP A 285 2.07 10.50 18.44
N LYS A 286 1.55 10.32 17.22
CA LYS A 286 0.41 9.40 16.98
C LYS A 286 0.81 7.94 17.00
N TRP A 287 2.08 7.64 16.71
CA TRP A 287 2.61 6.29 16.74
C TRP A 287 3.26 5.91 18.06
N MET A 288 3.47 6.86 18.98
CA MET A 288 4.13 6.60 20.27
C MET A 288 3.48 5.45 21.04
N GLU A 289 2.16 5.51 21.26
CA GLU A 289 1.41 4.45 21.96
C GLU A 289 1.45 3.11 21.21
N PRO A 290 1.12 3.03 19.90
CA PRO A 290 1.31 1.82 19.09
C PRO A 290 2.73 1.22 19.14
N CYS A 291 3.75 2.07 19.21
CA CYS A 291 5.14 1.64 19.30
C CYS A 291 5.46 1.05 20.67
N LEU A 292 4.99 1.68 21.75
CA LEU A 292 5.15 1.17 23.11
C LEU A 292 4.48 -0.21 23.27
N GLU A 293 3.27 -0.38 22.76
CA GLU A 293 2.59 -1.69 22.73
C GLU A 293 3.43 -2.74 21.99
N ALA A 294 3.99 -2.39 20.84
CA ALA A 294 4.81 -3.30 20.04
C ALA A 294 6.14 -3.69 20.73
N ILE A 295 6.70 -2.80 21.55
CA ILE A 295 7.89 -3.06 22.38
C ILE A 295 7.53 -3.99 23.53
N GLU A 296 6.42 -3.73 24.23
CA GLU A 296 5.94 -4.51 25.38
C GLU A 296 5.62 -5.97 25.02
N CYS A 297 5.07 -6.21 23.83
CA CYS A 297 4.65 -7.55 23.39
C CYS A 297 5.77 -8.61 23.23
N GLY A 298 7.04 -8.29 23.45
CA GLY A 298 8.09 -9.32 23.45
C GLY A 298 8.38 -9.95 22.06
N GLU A 299 9.35 -10.88 22.00
CA GLU A 299 9.83 -11.46 20.72
C GLU A 299 8.85 -12.43 20.07
N GLU A 300 7.98 -13.05 20.88
CA GLU A 300 6.87 -13.88 20.39
C GLU A 300 5.79 -13.04 19.69
N GLY A 301 5.84 -11.71 19.85
CA GLY A 301 4.97 -10.73 19.21
C GLY A 301 3.59 -10.66 19.86
N CYS A 302 2.89 -9.53 19.65
CA CYS A 302 1.46 -9.49 19.97
C CYS A 302 0.78 -10.55 19.10
N ALA A 303 -0.19 -11.28 19.64
CA ALA A 303 -0.91 -12.34 18.94
C ALA A 303 -1.81 -11.75 17.83
N VAL A 304 -1.21 -11.16 16.79
CA VAL A 304 -1.91 -10.88 15.55
C VAL A 304 -1.98 -12.23 14.85
N PRO A 305 -3.17 -12.80 14.65
CA PRO A 305 -3.27 -14.15 14.17
C PRO A 305 -2.50 -14.30 12.86
N VAL A 306 -1.68 -15.35 12.77
CA VAL A 306 -0.71 -15.55 11.68
C VAL A 306 -1.37 -15.53 10.29
N TRP A 307 -2.71 -15.67 10.21
CA TRP A 307 -3.53 -15.62 8.98
C TRP A 307 -5.07 -15.74 9.27
N ALA A 308 -5.57 -15.39 10.46
CA ALA A 308 -6.93 -15.80 10.85
C ALA A 308 -8.05 -15.07 10.10
N SER A 309 -8.72 -15.86 9.24
CA SER A 309 -10.16 -15.87 8.96
C SER A 309 -10.92 -14.63 9.44
N VAL A 310 -11.07 -13.64 8.55
CA VAL A 310 -12.13 -12.67 8.71
C VAL A 310 -13.43 -13.39 8.36
N ASP A 311 -14.15 -13.88 9.38
CA ASP A 311 -15.58 -14.17 9.26
C ASP A 311 -16.31 -12.81 9.21
N TYR A 312 -16.14 -12.07 8.10
CA TYR A 312 -16.97 -10.91 7.84
C TYR A 312 -18.27 -11.43 7.23
N GLU A 313 -19.33 -11.48 8.03
CA GLU A 313 -20.69 -11.63 7.49
C GLU A 313 -20.94 -10.45 6.55
N VAL A 314 -20.93 -10.74 5.25
CA VAL A 314 -21.37 -9.80 4.22
C VAL A 314 -22.85 -9.54 4.53
N GLY A 315 -23.15 -8.34 5.00
CA GLY A 315 -24.51 -7.93 5.34
C GLY A 315 -25.49 -8.36 4.26
N SER A 316 -26.42 -9.21 4.66
CA SER A 316 -27.50 -9.71 3.79
C SER A 316 -28.34 -8.52 3.34
N THR A 317 -28.38 -8.28 2.04
CA THR A 317 -29.49 -7.53 1.45
C THR A 317 -30.74 -8.39 1.58
N ASP A 318 -31.72 -7.88 2.32
CA ASP A 318 -33.07 -8.43 2.44
C ASP A 318 -33.58 -8.92 1.08
N THR A 319 -33.83 -10.23 0.98
CA THR A 319 -34.90 -10.80 0.15
C THR A 319 -35.32 -12.13 0.77
N ASP A 320 -36.49 -12.10 1.39
CA ASP A 320 -37.26 -13.28 1.76
C ASP A 320 -37.48 -14.19 0.55
N ALA A 321 -37.10 -15.47 0.68
CA ALA A 321 -37.77 -16.58 0.01
C ALA A 321 -37.39 -17.90 0.70
N ASP A 322 -38.31 -18.37 1.52
CA ASP A 322 -38.35 -19.64 2.22
C ASP A 322 -38.34 -20.84 1.25
N VAL A 323 -37.33 -21.72 1.31
CA VAL A 323 -37.40 -23.12 0.81
C VAL A 323 -36.47 -24.04 1.61
N GLY A 324 -37.06 -24.80 2.53
CA GLY A 324 -36.88 -26.25 2.74
C GLY A 324 -35.46 -26.85 2.72
N VAL A 325 -34.98 -27.21 3.91
CA VAL A 325 -33.75 -27.98 4.17
C VAL A 325 -33.87 -29.43 3.67
N GLY A 326 -32.95 -29.84 2.80
CA GLY A 326 -32.66 -31.23 2.45
C GLY A 326 -31.17 -31.40 2.13
N GLY A 327 -30.44 -32.09 3.01
CA GLY A 327 -28.97 -32.12 3.06
C GLY A 327 -28.25 -32.64 1.81
N ALA A 328 -27.51 -31.74 1.16
CA ALA A 328 -26.27 -32.03 0.44
C ALA A 328 -25.45 -30.74 0.30
N SER A 329 -24.14 -30.82 0.54
CA SER A 329 -23.18 -29.71 0.46
C SER A 329 -23.36 -28.83 -0.82
N PRO A 330 -23.58 -27.50 -0.69
CA PRO A 330 -23.89 -26.60 -1.81
C PRO A 330 -22.77 -26.43 -2.85
N SER A 331 -21.54 -26.85 -2.54
CA SER A 331 -20.37 -26.62 -3.36
C SER A 331 -20.23 -27.59 -4.55
N ARG A 332 -20.85 -28.78 -4.48
CA ARG A 332 -20.78 -29.78 -5.58
C ARG A 332 -21.85 -29.58 -6.65
N ALA A 333 -23.05 -29.13 -6.29
CA ALA A 333 -24.15 -28.94 -7.24
C ALA A 333 -23.88 -27.78 -8.22
N ARG A 334 -23.41 -26.62 -7.71
CA ARG A 334 -23.00 -25.48 -8.56
C ARG A 334 -21.82 -25.80 -9.48
N PHE A 335 -20.89 -26.66 -9.06
CA PHE A 335 -19.72 -27.04 -9.86
C PHE A 335 -20.09 -27.93 -11.06
N LEU A 336 -21.11 -28.77 -10.93
CA LEU A 336 -21.61 -29.60 -12.03
C LEU A 336 -22.34 -28.76 -13.09
N GLU A 337 -23.03 -27.70 -12.67
CA GLU A 337 -23.73 -26.76 -13.54
C GLU A 337 -22.76 -25.86 -14.34
N VAL A 338 -21.70 -25.37 -13.70
CA VAL A 338 -20.64 -24.60 -14.38
C VAL A 338 -19.85 -25.49 -15.34
N ARG A 339 -19.53 -26.73 -14.94
CA ARG A 339 -18.80 -27.69 -15.77
C ARG A 339 -19.62 -28.17 -16.98
N SER A 340 -20.94 -28.27 -16.87
CA SER A 340 -21.83 -28.57 -18.00
C SER A 340 -21.88 -27.40 -19.00
N SER A 341 -21.89 -26.16 -18.50
CA SER A 341 -21.86 -24.93 -19.30
C SER A 341 -20.55 -24.79 -20.11
N PHE A 342 -19.38 -25.02 -19.48
CA PHE A 342 -18.09 -25.03 -20.19
C PHE A 342 -17.97 -26.15 -21.25
N ARG A 343 -18.59 -27.31 -21.01
CA ARG A 343 -18.60 -28.43 -21.95
C ARG A 343 -19.49 -28.15 -23.17
N ASN A 344 -20.61 -27.44 -22.98
CA ASN A 344 -21.46 -26.94 -24.07
C ASN A 344 -20.77 -25.84 -24.88
N THR A 345 -20.10 -24.89 -24.23
CA THR A 345 -19.35 -23.81 -24.90
C THR A 345 -18.19 -24.35 -25.74
N ARG A 346 -17.44 -25.34 -25.23
CA ARG A 346 -16.39 -26.04 -26.00
C ARG A 346 -16.92 -26.85 -27.18
N LYS A 347 -18.10 -27.47 -27.05
CA LYS A 347 -18.76 -28.17 -28.17
C LYS A 347 -19.17 -27.20 -29.28
N VAL A 348 -19.75 -26.05 -28.91
CA VAL A 348 -20.13 -24.99 -29.86
C VAL A 348 -18.90 -24.40 -30.56
N PHE A 349 -17.83 -24.13 -29.81
CA PHE A 349 -16.58 -23.58 -30.35
C PHE A 349 -15.85 -24.56 -31.29
N ARG A 350 -15.84 -25.87 -30.98
CA ARG A 350 -15.31 -26.92 -31.89
C ARG A 350 -16.12 -27.03 -33.19
N ARG A 351 -17.46 -26.90 -33.12
CA ARG A 351 -18.34 -26.95 -34.29
C ARG A 351 -18.16 -25.73 -35.22
N TRP A 352 -17.78 -24.58 -34.65
CA TRP A 352 -17.46 -23.36 -35.38
C TRP A 352 -16.09 -23.42 -36.05
N LEU A 353 -15.05 -23.89 -35.34
CA LEU A 353 -13.70 -24.09 -35.89
C LEU A 353 -13.65 -25.15 -37.00
N SER A 354 -14.53 -26.15 -36.98
CA SER A 354 -14.59 -27.21 -38.00
C SER A 354 -15.41 -26.85 -39.24
N GLY A 355 -15.83 -25.58 -39.41
CA GLY A 355 -16.52 -25.10 -40.61
C GLY A 355 -17.93 -25.67 -40.85
N ARG A 356 -18.56 -26.34 -39.88
CA ARG A 356 -19.90 -26.95 -40.02
C ARG A 356 -21.03 -26.13 -39.36
N GLY A 357 -20.80 -24.85 -39.07
CA GLY A 357 -21.81 -23.95 -38.51
C GLY A 357 -22.41 -23.05 -39.59
N LYS A 358 -23.61 -23.39 -40.08
CA LYS A 358 -24.43 -22.46 -40.88
C LYS A 358 -24.69 -21.18 -40.09
N VAL A 359 -24.42 -20.05 -40.73
CA VAL A 359 -24.88 -18.67 -40.48
C VAL A 359 -25.44 -18.41 -39.07
N ILE A 360 -24.61 -17.82 -38.21
CA ILE A 360 -25.08 -17.19 -36.98
C ILE A 360 -25.89 -15.95 -37.39
N GLY A 361 -27.20 -15.96 -37.14
CA GLY A 361 -28.10 -14.87 -37.51
C GLY A 361 -27.74 -13.53 -36.87
N MET A 362 -28.07 -12.45 -37.59
CA MET A 362 -27.84 -11.03 -37.28
C MET A 362 -28.11 -10.63 -35.80
N GLY A 363 -29.02 -11.34 -35.12
CA GLY A 363 -29.39 -11.08 -33.72
C GLY A 363 -28.30 -11.37 -32.67
N ALA A 364 -27.39 -12.31 -32.91
CA ALA A 364 -26.28 -12.58 -31.98
C ALA A 364 -25.11 -11.59 -32.14
N TYR A 365 -24.95 -11.04 -33.34
CA TYR A 365 -23.92 -10.04 -33.64
C TYR A 365 -24.18 -8.72 -32.89
N ASN A 366 -25.43 -8.27 -32.86
CA ASN A 366 -25.83 -7.02 -32.19
C ASN A 366 -25.75 -7.07 -30.65
N ARG A 367 -25.59 -8.26 -30.05
CA ARG A 367 -25.41 -8.43 -28.60
C ARG A 367 -23.93 -8.45 -28.17
N LEU A 368 -22.99 -8.36 -29.12
CA LEU A 368 -21.57 -8.32 -28.81
C LEU A 368 -21.12 -6.89 -28.44
N PRO A 369 -20.17 -6.73 -27.50
CA PRO A 369 -19.58 -5.43 -27.19
C PRO A 369 -19.00 -4.74 -28.43
N ALA A 370 -19.10 -3.42 -28.54
CA ALA A 370 -18.73 -2.65 -29.73
C ALA A 370 -17.30 -2.90 -30.23
N GLY A 371 -16.33 -3.11 -29.32
CA GLY A 371 -14.95 -3.45 -29.68
C GLY A 371 -14.78 -4.82 -30.36
N VAL A 372 -15.67 -5.79 -30.05
CA VAL A 372 -15.70 -7.10 -30.70
C VAL A 372 -16.34 -7.00 -32.08
N GLN A 373 -17.40 -6.21 -32.21
CA GLN A 373 -18.04 -5.92 -33.51
C GLN A 373 -17.06 -5.23 -34.47
N ALA A 374 -16.30 -4.25 -33.98
CA ALA A 374 -15.27 -3.54 -34.76
C ALA A 374 -14.17 -4.49 -35.28
N ARG A 375 -13.70 -5.42 -34.43
CA ARG A 375 -12.72 -6.45 -34.80
C ARG A 375 -13.26 -7.45 -35.83
N ILE A 376 -14.54 -7.82 -35.75
CA ILE A 376 -15.18 -8.69 -36.74
C ILE A 376 -15.30 -7.97 -38.09
N LYS A 377 -15.74 -6.70 -38.11
CA LYS A 377 -15.78 -5.87 -39.33
C LYS A 377 -14.39 -5.72 -39.96
N ALA A 378 -13.37 -5.40 -39.17
CA ALA A 378 -12.00 -5.25 -39.67
C ALA A 378 -11.45 -6.54 -40.28
N ARG A 379 -11.75 -7.72 -39.68
CA ARG A 379 -11.33 -9.02 -40.22
C ARG A 379 -12.10 -9.46 -41.47
N ALA A 380 -13.37 -9.07 -41.59
CA ALA A 380 -14.16 -9.32 -42.78
C ALA A 380 -13.69 -8.45 -43.95
N MET A 381 -13.43 -7.15 -43.72
CA MET A 381 -12.84 -6.25 -44.72
C MET A 381 -11.45 -6.70 -45.16
N ALA A 382 -10.59 -7.11 -44.23
CA ALA A 382 -9.25 -7.61 -44.55
C ALA A 382 -9.24 -8.95 -45.31
N ARG A 383 -10.35 -9.70 -45.30
CA ARG A 383 -10.53 -10.89 -46.14
C ARG A 383 -11.02 -10.52 -47.54
N MET A 384 -11.93 -9.57 -47.66
CA MET A 384 -12.40 -9.09 -48.97
C MET A 384 -11.29 -8.40 -49.78
N LEU A 385 -10.41 -7.64 -49.12
CA LEU A 385 -9.24 -7.00 -49.75
C LEU A 385 -8.08 -7.95 -50.08
N LYS A 386 -8.21 -9.24 -49.78
CA LYS A 386 -7.22 -10.28 -50.14
C LYS A 386 -7.70 -11.18 -51.29
N ASP A 387 -8.97 -11.05 -51.67
CA ASP A 387 -9.61 -11.82 -52.74
C ASP A 387 -9.91 -10.96 -54.00
N GLU A 388 -9.45 -9.70 -54.04
CA GLU A 388 -9.19 -8.88 -55.25
C GLU A 388 -7.68 -8.72 -55.43
#